data_AF-A0A3C1SIV7-F1
#
_entry.id   AF-A0A3C1SIV7-F1
#
_cell.length_a   1.000
_cell.length_b   1.000
_cell.length_c   1.000
_cell.angle_alpha   90.00
_cell.angle_beta   90.00
_cell.angle_gamma   90.00
#
_symmetry.space_group_name_H-M   'P 1'
#
loop_
_entity.id
_entity.type
_entity.pdbx_description
1 polymer ?
#
loop_
_entity_poly.entity_id
_entity_poly.type
_entity_poly.pdbx_seq_one_letter_code
_entity_poly.pdbx_strand_id
1 'polypeptide(L)'
;MKITIVCDVLGEPNNGTTVATLNLIRFLKEKCGHSVKVVSNDFEKSGIPEEERCLLPTLSLGPVANKIIANNGVSLAKADHDILV
;
A
#
# COMPACT_ATOMS: atom_id res chain seq x y z
N MET A 1 17.63 -9.68 1.64
CA MET A 1 17.85 -8.46 0.83
C MET A 1 17.03 -7.32 1.40
N LYS A 2 17.27 -6.08 0.98
CA LYS A 2 16.35 -4.95 1.21
C LYS A 2 15.41 -4.87 0.01
N ILE A 3 14.10 -4.92 0.24
CA ILE A 3 13.07 -4.93 -0.80
C ILE A 3 12.08 -3.82 -0.52
N THR A 4 11.77 -3.02 -1.53
CA THR A 4 10.69 -2.04 -1.47
C THR A 4 9.53 -2.54 -2.32
N ILE A 5 8.36 -2.69 -1.71
CA ILE A 5 7.11 -2.98 -2.42
C ILE A 5 6.37 -1.67 -2.61
N VAL A 6 6.08 -1.32 -3.85
CA VAL A 6 5.25 -0.17 -4.21
C VAL A 6 3.87 -0.69 -4.58
N CYS A 7 2.85 -0.25 -3.86
CA CYS A 7 1.49 -0.72 -4.02
C CYS A 7 0.52 0.47 -4.03
N ASP A 8 -0.19 0.64 -5.14
CA ASP A 8 -1.15 1.74 -5.31
C ASP A 8 -2.44 1.54 -4.49
N VAL A 9 -2.76 0.27 -4.17
CA VAL A 9 -3.95 -0.12 -3.41
C VAL A 9 -3.55 -1.15 -2.35
N LEU A 10 -3.41 -0.71 -1.10
CA LEU A 10 -3.05 -1.56 0.03
C LEU A 10 -4.17 -1.57 1.08
N GLY A 11 -4.24 -0.65 2.04
CA GLY A 11 -5.40 -0.56 2.97
C GLY A 11 -5.88 -1.89 3.60
N GLU A 12 -7.18 -1.97 3.87
CA GLU A 12 -7.83 -3.16 4.44
C GLU A 12 -7.82 -4.34 3.45
N PRO A 13 -7.60 -5.60 3.88
CA PRO A 13 -7.63 -6.79 3.01
C PRO A 13 -9.04 -7.18 2.53
N ASN A 14 -9.69 -6.26 1.81
CA ASN A 14 -11.04 -6.39 1.26
C ASN A 14 -11.05 -6.68 -0.26
N ASN A 15 -9.87 -6.62 -0.91
CA ASN A 15 -9.71 -6.87 -2.34
C ASN A 15 -8.48 -7.75 -2.62
N GLY A 16 -8.43 -8.33 -3.82
CA GLY A 16 -7.38 -9.27 -4.21
C GLY A 16 -5.97 -8.67 -4.22
N THR A 17 -5.82 -7.39 -4.58
CA THR A 17 -4.52 -6.70 -4.64
C THR A 17 -3.90 -6.59 -3.25
N THR A 18 -4.68 -6.16 -2.26
CA THR A 18 -4.23 -6.08 -0.87
C THR A 18 -3.87 -7.45 -0.33
N VAL A 19 -4.75 -8.44 -0.50
CA VAL A 19 -4.54 -9.80 0.02
C VAL A 19 -3.27 -10.42 -0.58
N ALA A 20 -3.06 -10.28 -1.89
CA ALA A 20 -1.85 -10.76 -2.55
C ALA A 20 -0.60 -10.05 -2.02
N THR A 21 -0.65 -8.73 -1.89
CA THR A 21 0.49 -7.91 -1.43
C THR A 21 0.87 -8.24 0.01
N LEU A 22 -0.09 -8.33 0.94
CA LEU A 22 0.17 -8.68 2.34
C LEU A 22 0.73 -10.11 2.48
N ASN A 23 0.21 -11.06 1.71
CA ASN A 23 0.76 -12.43 1.70
C ASN A 23 2.19 -12.47 1.15
N LEU A 24 2.50 -11.68 0.12
CA LEU A 24 3.85 -11.54 -0.41
C LEU A 24 4.80 -10.94 0.64
N ILE A 25 4.41 -9.83 1.28
CA ILE A 25 5.19 -9.20 2.36
C ILE A 25 5.48 -10.22 3.47
N ARG A 26 4.43 -10.93 3.93
CA ARG A 26 4.56 -11.95 4.98
C ARG A 26 5.56 -13.03 4.56
N PHE A 27 5.44 -13.55 3.34
CA PHE A 27 6.36 -14.57 2.83
C PHE A 27 7.81 -14.07 2.77
N LEU A 28 8.05 -12.88 2.20
CA LEU A 28 9.39 -12.32 2.06
C LEU A 28 10.05 -12.08 3.44
N LYS A 29 9.29 -11.63 4.43
CA LYS A 29 9.79 -11.41 5.79
C LYS A 29 10.02 -12.71 6.53
N GLU A 30 8.97 -13.54 6.65
CA GLU A 30 8.97 -14.70 7.55
C GLU A 30 9.66 -15.93 6.95
N LYS A 31 9.58 -16.12 5.64
CA LYS A 31 10.13 -17.32 4.97
C LYS A 31 11.47 -17.06 4.31
N CYS A 32 11.70 -15.84 3.80
CA CYS A 32 12.96 -15.49 3.12
C CYS A 32 13.92 -14.65 3.99
N GLY A 33 13.49 -14.16 5.15
CA GLY A 33 14.31 -13.33 6.04
C GLY A 33 14.73 -11.99 5.41
N HIS A 34 13.90 -11.42 4.54
CA HIS A 34 14.17 -10.14 3.90
C HIS A 34 13.68 -8.95 4.74
N SER A 35 14.36 -7.82 4.60
CA SER A 35 13.89 -6.53 5.13
C SER A 35 13.02 -5.89 4.06
N VAL A 36 11.76 -5.61 4.39
CA VAL A 36 10.76 -5.09 3.47
C VAL A 36 10.32 -3.71 3.91
N LYS A 37 10.31 -2.75 2.99
CA LYS A 37 9.57 -1.49 3.11
C LYS A 37 8.40 -1.49 2.14
N VAL A 38 7.33 -0.80 2.50
CA VAL A 38 6.10 -0.74 1.72
C VAL A 38 5.73 0.71 1.48
N VAL A 39 5.50 1.05 0.21
CA VAL A 39 5.09 2.37 -0.25
C VAL A 39 3.62 2.29 -0.67
N SER A 40 2.77 3.10 -0.06
CA SER A 40 1.32 3.17 -0.33
C SER A 40 0.76 4.47 0.26
N ASN A 41 -0.44 4.88 -0.13
CA ASN A 41 -1.17 5.97 0.51
C ASN A 41 -2.07 5.51 1.66
N ASP A 42 -2.27 4.20 1.81
CA ASP A 42 -3.18 3.62 2.80
C ASP A 42 -2.57 2.38 3.45
N PHE A 43 -2.52 2.40 4.77
CA PHE A 43 -2.02 1.32 5.63
C PHE A 43 -3.06 0.88 6.68
N GLU A 44 -4.30 1.37 6.60
CA GLU A 44 -5.35 1.03 7.54
C GLU A 44 -5.55 -0.49 7.58
N LYS A 45 -5.49 -1.08 8.78
CA LYS A 45 -5.62 -2.53 9.02
C LYS A 45 -4.65 -3.43 8.22
N SER A 46 -3.59 -2.87 7.62
CA SER A 46 -2.59 -3.64 6.86
C SER A 46 -1.69 -4.52 7.73
N GLY A 47 -1.53 -4.19 9.02
CA GLY A 47 -0.64 -4.90 9.95
C GLY A 47 0.85 -4.65 9.72
N ILE A 48 1.24 -3.76 8.79
CA ILE A 48 2.64 -3.41 8.51
C ILE A 48 3.15 -2.46 9.63
N PRO A 49 4.31 -2.66 10.25
CA PRO A 49 4.87 -1.73 11.25
C PRO A 49 5.19 -0.34 10.68
N GLU A 50 5.08 0.72 11.48
CA GLU A 50 5.23 2.11 11.03
C GLU A 50 6.60 2.41 10.39
N GLU A 51 7.66 1.84 10.94
CA GLU A 51 9.04 1.94 10.46
C GLU A 51 9.28 1.31 9.08
N GLU A 52 8.36 0.44 8.65
CA GLU A 52 8.38 -0.21 7.33
C GLU A 52 7.47 0.51 6.31
N ARG A 53 6.72 1.53 6.75
CA ARG A 53 5.80 2.28 5.89
C ARG A 53 6.48 3.48 5.26
N CYS A 54 6.10 3.75 4.02
CA CYS A 54 6.40 4.98 3.29
C CYS A 54 5.06 5.49 2.75
N LEU A 55 4.58 6.60 3.32
CA LEU A 55 3.25 7.12 3.04
C LEU A 55 3.28 8.05 1.84
N LEU A 56 2.44 7.78 0.84
CA LEU A 56 2.19 8.66 -0.29
C LEU A 56 0.90 9.47 -0.08
N PRO A 57 0.75 10.63 -0.72
CA PRO A 57 -0.52 11.33 -0.78
C PRO A 57 -1.58 10.51 -1.52
N THR A 58 -2.86 10.70 -1.19
CA THR A 58 -3.98 10.10 -1.93
C THR A 58 -4.26 10.87 -3.22
N LEU A 59 -4.46 10.13 -4.31
CA LEU A 59 -4.87 10.69 -5.60
C LEU A 59 -6.34 11.10 -5.56
N SER A 60 -6.62 12.34 -5.98
CA SER A 60 -7.97 12.86 -6.16
C SER A 60 -8.27 13.06 -7.64
N LEU A 61 -9.30 12.38 -8.13
CA LEU A 61 -9.79 12.46 -9.51
C LEU A 61 -11.11 13.26 -9.62
N GLY A 62 -11.43 14.02 -8.58
CA GLY A 62 -12.68 14.78 -8.45
C GLY A 62 -13.79 14.02 -7.71
N PRO A 63 -14.85 14.72 -7.27
CA PRO A 63 -15.79 14.19 -6.25
C PRO A 63 -16.52 12.91 -6.67
N VAL A 64 -16.94 12.82 -7.94
CA VAL A 64 -17.68 11.66 -8.46
C VAL A 64 -16.78 10.42 -8.53
N ALA A 65 -15.60 10.54 -9.12
CA ALA A 65 -14.64 9.45 -9.23
C ALA A 65 -14.17 8.98 -7.85
N ASN A 66 -13.82 9.92 -6.96
CA ASN A 66 -13.41 9.59 -5.58
C ASN A 66 -14.50 8.84 -4.82
N LYS A 67 -15.78 9.20 -5.02
CA LYS A 67 -16.90 8.48 -4.40
C LYS A 67 -17.03 7.06 -4.93
N ILE A 68 -16.86 6.85 -6.23
CA ILE A 68 -16.88 5.50 -6.83
C ILE A 68 -15.74 4.66 -6.26
N ILE A 69 -14.53 5.21 -6.18
CA ILE A 69 -13.34 4.55 -5.62
C ILE A 69 -13.59 4.17 -4.15
N ALA A 70 -14.04 5.13 -3.33
CA ALA A 70 -14.34 4.90 -1.91
C ALA A 70 -15.47 3.88 -1.68
N ASN A 71 -16.49 3.85 -2.55
CA ASN A 71 -17.56 2.85 -2.48
C ASN A 71 -17.06 1.41 -2.73
N ASN A 72 -15.90 1.26 -3.38
CA ASN A 72 -15.22 -0.03 -3.53
C ASN A 72 -14.27 -0.34 -2.37
N GLY A 73 -14.22 0.52 -1.33
CA GLY A 73 -13.40 0.32 -0.14
C GLY A 73 -11.90 0.47 -0.39
N VAL A 74 -11.51 1.19 -1.45
CA VAL A 74 -10.11 1.43 -1.83
C VAL A 74 -9.82 2.92 -1.89
N SER A 75 -8.54 3.26 -1.85
CA SER A 75 -8.01 4.57 -2.20
C SER A 75 -6.82 4.37 -3.14
N LEU A 76 -6.48 5.39 -3.94
CA LEU A 76 -5.38 5.33 -4.90
C LEU A 76 -4.24 6.22 -4.44
N ALA A 77 -3.01 5.75 -4.56
CA ALA A 77 -1.84 6.55 -4.26
C ALA A 77 -1.54 7.54 -5.38
N LYS A 78 -1.09 8.72 -5.00
CA LYS A 78 -0.53 9.72 -5.91
C LYS A 78 0.99 9.61 -5.82
N ALA A 79 1.62 9.37 -6.97
CA ALA A 79 3.08 9.41 -7.07
C ALA A 79 3.61 10.77 -6.60
N ASP A 80 4.62 10.72 -5.74
CA ASP A 80 5.31 11.88 -5.20
C ASP A 80 6.82 11.67 -5.36
N HIS A 81 7.44 12.49 -6.20
CA HIS A 81 8.87 12.34 -6.51
C HIS A 81 9.75 12.71 -5.33
N ASP A 82 9.33 13.60 -4.43
CA ASP A 82 10.15 13.95 -3.26
C ASP A 82 10.22 12.78 -2.26
N ILE A 83 9.24 11.86 -2.33
CA ILE A 83 9.15 10.67 -1.49
C ILE A 83 9.78 9.44 -2.19
N LEU A 84 9.67 9.34 -3.52
CA LEU A 84 10.07 8.17 -4.29
C LEU A 84 11.53 8.20 -4.82
N VAL A 85 12.25 9.32 -4.67
CA VAL A 85 13.61 9.53 -5.18
C VAL A 85 14.69 9.18 -4.17
#